data_AF-A0A7L0KM11-F1
#
_entry.id   AF-A0A7L0KM11-F1
#
_cell.length_a   1.000
_cell.length_b   1.000
_cell.length_c   1.000
_cell.angle_alpha   90.00
_cell.angle_beta   90.00
_cell.angle_gamma   90.00
#
_symmetry.space_group_name_H-M   'P 1'
#
loop_
_entity.id
_entity.type
_entity.pdbx_description
1 polymer ?
#
loop_
_entity_poly.entity_id
_entity_poly.type
_entity_poly.pdbx_seq_one_letter_code
_entity_poly.pdbx_strand_id
1 'polypeptide(L)'
;QQREAGGGLRHTCEQGDGLARYGWLRHDGENFGAQDIHDHGLLLRTEFVKRLGGEHGGDGSWRVTDRPEGAGSQASLVSLFFYVATDGQGTLQPHLEDGTRLAAVTGTSEELGDFTITFLRPTTEGGEDPKYSSYHYLDAWSPGLHRLTDVVRSSLSDRFVFAPPGGPRQRFLAVDAFRGLPGATEAPRSHLLLHQVTLRLPARVEVTFE
;
A
#
# COMPACT_ATOMS: atom_id res chain seq x y z
N GLN A 1 8.91 5.98 -30.20
CA GLN A 1 9.33 6.04 -28.79
C GLN A 1 8.07 6.30 -27.96
N GLN A 2 7.37 5.22 -27.60
CA GLN A 2 6.21 5.32 -26.71
C GLN A 2 6.75 5.63 -25.32
N ARG A 3 6.42 6.81 -24.78
CA ARG A 3 6.54 7.03 -23.33
C ARG A 3 5.65 5.97 -22.68
N GLU A 4 6.20 5.17 -21.78
CA GLU A 4 5.41 4.30 -20.90
C GLU A 4 4.41 5.20 -20.15
N ALA A 5 3.16 5.18 -20.61
CA ALA A 5 2.05 5.92 -20.02
C ALA A 5 1.43 5.12 -18.87
N GLY A 6 2.28 4.55 -18.02
CA GLY A 6 1.89 3.93 -16.76
C GLY A 6 2.80 4.49 -15.70
N GLY A 7 2.26 5.21 -14.70
CA GLY A 7 3.04 5.54 -13.51
C GLY A 7 3.69 4.25 -12.99
N GLY A 8 4.99 4.29 -12.68
CA GLY A 8 5.74 3.10 -12.31
C GLY A 8 5.18 2.47 -11.04
N LEU A 9 4.34 1.44 -11.19
CA LEU A 9 3.88 0.63 -10.06
C LEU A 9 5.08 -0.16 -9.53
N ARG A 10 5.55 0.20 -8.33
CA ARG A 10 6.64 -0.48 -7.62
C ARG A 10 6.08 -1.53 -6.68
N HIS A 11 6.67 -2.73 -6.69
CA HIS A 11 6.33 -3.80 -5.74
C HIS A 11 7.55 -4.68 -5.43
N THR A 12 8.14 -5.32 -6.44
CA THR A 12 9.37 -6.10 -6.31
C THR A 12 10.61 -5.23 -6.56
N CYS A 13 11.76 -5.67 -6.05
CA CYS A 13 13.03 -4.95 -6.19
C CYS A 13 13.71 -5.30 -7.53
N GLU A 14 13.14 -4.87 -8.65
CA GLU A 14 13.71 -5.15 -9.97
C GLU A 14 14.87 -4.21 -10.30
N GLN A 15 16.01 -4.74 -10.76
CA GLN A 15 17.16 -3.90 -11.14
C GLN A 15 16.83 -2.94 -12.30
N GLY A 16 15.89 -3.33 -13.16
CA GLY A 16 15.43 -2.53 -14.29
C GLY A 16 14.53 -1.35 -13.93
N ASP A 17 14.14 -1.20 -12.67
CA ASP A 17 13.17 -0.19 -12.23
C ASP A 17 13.72 1.24 -12.22
N GLY A 18 15.04 1.42 -12.24
CA GLY A 18 15.66 2.75 -12.33
C GLY A 18 15.56 3.57 -11.04
N LEU A 19 15.38 2.92 -9.88
CA LEU A 19 15.47 3.58 -8.57
C LEU A 19 16.86 4.21 -8.39
N ALA A 20 16.92 5.41 -7.81
CA ALA A 20 18.19 6.10 -7.58
C ALA A 20 19.02 5.42 -6.49
N ARG A 21 18.38 5.05 -5.37
CA ARG A 21 18.96 4.24 -4.28
C ARG A 21 17.85 3.72 -3.37
N TYR A 22 18.08 2.58 -2.72
CA TYR A 22 17.23 2.11 -1.63
C TYR A 22 18.06 1.26 -0.66
N GLY A 23 17.65 1.20 0.61
CA GLY A 23 18.34 0.35 1.58
C GLY A 23 17.94 0.61 3.03
N TRP A 24 18.24 -0.37 3.88
CA TRP A 24 18.08 -0.26 5.33
C TRP A 24 19.10 0.74 5.89
N LEU A 25 18.60 1.73 6.61
CA LEU A 25 19.43 2.63 7.42
C LEU A 25 19.73 2.01 8.78
N ARG A 26 18.75 1.31 9.35
CA ARG A 26 18.81 0.60 10.63
C ARG A 26 17.94 -0.64 10.53
N HIS A 27 18.43 -1.76 11.02
CA HIS A 27 17.65 -3.00 11.14
C HIS A 27 18.36 -3.90 12.16
N ASP A 28 17.65 -4.38 13.18
CA ASP A 28 18.24 -5.25 14.21
C ASP A 28 18.08 -6.75 13.92
N GLY A 29 17.29 -7.09 12.90
CA GLY A 29 17.01 -8.47 12.51
C GLY A 29 15.82 -9.06 13.25
N GLU A 30 15.26 -8.35 14.23
CA GLU A 30 14.28 -8.93 15.14
C GLU A 30 13.12 -8.00 15.47
N ASN A 31 13.33 -6.76 15.91
CA ASN A 31 12.27 -5.93 16.50
C ASN A 31 11.94 -4.68 15.70
N PHE A 32 12.89 -4.10 14.95
CA PHE A 32 12.64 -2.86 14.24
C PHE A 32 13.51 -2.69 12.98
N GLY A 33 13.06 -1.81 12.11
CA GLY A 33 13.84 -1.38 10.97
C GLY A 33 13.39 -0.03 10.43
N ALA A 34 14.30 0.65 9.75
CA ALA A 34 14.04 1.86 8.98
C ALA A 34 14.79 1.78 7.65
N GLN A 35 14.08 1.95 6.55
CA GLN A 35 14.59 1.90 5.18
C GLN A 35 14.22 3.20 4.46
N ASP A 36 15.15 3.68 3.63
CA ASP A 36 14.89 4.78 2.69
C ASP A 36 14.87 4.23 1.26
N ILE A 37 13.92 4.73 0.47
CA ILE A 37 13.75 4.43 -0.96
C ILE A 37 13.67 5.78 -1.69
N HIS A 38 14.56 5.96 -2.65
CA HIS A 38 14.69 7.18 -3.44
C HIS A 38 14.30 6.90 -4.89
N ASP A 39 13.15 7.44 -5.30
CA ASP A 39 12.53 7.15 -6.59
C ASP A 39 12.07 8.44 -7.27
N HIS A 40 12.72 8.84 -8.35
CA HIS A 40 12.31 9.97 -9.21
C HIS A 40 11.83 11.26 -8.50
N GLY A 41 12.54 11.70 -7.46
CA GLY A 41 12.20 12.92 -6.70
C GLY A 41 11.17 12.70 -5.58
N LEU A 42 10.91 11.45 -5.21
CA LEU A 42 10.22 11.01 -4.01
C LEU A 42 11.25 10.32 -3.08
N LEU A 43 11.26 10.76 -1.82
CA LEU A 43 11.86 10.01 -0.72
C LEU A 43 10.74 9.32 0.06
N LEU A 44 10.75 8.00 0.02
CA LEU A 44 9.87 7.14 0.77
C LEU A 44 10.67 6.52 1.93
N ARG A 45 10.28 6.82 3.16
CA ARG A 45 10.83 6.16 4.35
C ARG A 45 9.82 5.15 4.88
N THR A 46 10.25 3.90 4.99
CA THR A 46 9.46 2.81 5.59
C THR A 46 10.09 2.43 6.93
N GLU A 47 9.27 2.37 7.97
CA GLU A 47 9.70 2.07 9.33
C GLU A 47 8.77 1.02 9.91
N PHE A 48 9.29 0.11 10.72
CA PHE A 48 8.46 -0.84 11.46
C PHE A 48 9.01 -1.08 12.86
N VAL A 49 8.10 -1.43 13.77
CA VAL A 49 8.39 -1.90 15.12
C VAL A 49 7.48 -3.08 15.42
N LYS A 50 8.02 -4.10 16.09
CA LYS A 50 7.28 -5.25 16.61
C LYS A 50 7.27 -5.25 18.13
N ARG A 51 6.17 -5.74 18.70
CA ARG A 51 6.03 -6.00 20.13
C ARG A 51 5.74 -7.47 20.31
N LEU A 52 6.72 -8.21 20.83
CA LEU A 52 6.54 -9.63 21.13
C LEU A 52 5.47 -9.82 22.22
N GLY A 53 4.62 -10.82 22.05
CA GLY A 53 3.53 -11.12 22.97
C GLY A 53 2.62 -12.23 22.46
N GLY A 54 1.66 -12.64 23.29
CA GLY A 54 0.68 -13.67 22.95
C GLY A 54 1.30 -15.04 22.63
N GLU A 55 0.51 -15.90 21.98
CA GLU A 55 0.93 -17.22 21.52
C GLU A 55 1.26 -17.26 20.01
N HIS A 56 1.06 -16.15 19.29
CA HIS A 56 1.14 -16.05 17.82
C HIS A 56 2.15 -15.00 17.30
N GLY A 57 3.10 -14.55 18.14
CA GLY A 57 4.20 -13.68 17.71
C GLY A 57 4.05 -12.19 18.04
N GLY A 58 2.87 -11.75 18.48
CA GLY A 58 2.60 -10.42 19.00
C GLY A 58 2.21 -9.39 17.93
N ASP A 59 2.40 -8.12 18.25
CA ASP A 59 1.86 -6.99 17.48
C ASP A 59 2.92 -6.36 16.59
N GLY A 60 2.48 -5.66 15.55
CA GLY A 60 3.32 -4.92 14.62
C GLY A 60 2.76 -3.56 14.26
N SER A 61 3.64 -2.62 13.95
CA SER A 61 3.23 -1.34 13.35
C SER A 61 4.23 -0.93 12.29
N TRP A 62 3.70 -0.42 11.18
CA TRP A 62 4.46 0.15 10.08
C TRP A 62 4.11 1.62 9.92
N ARG A 63 5.11 2.42 9.61
CA ARG A 63 4.98 3.82 9.23
C ARG A 63 5.62 4.03 7.87
N VAL A 64 4.89 4.69 6.99
CA VAL A 64 5.37 5.14 5.69
C VAL A 64 5.34 6.66 5.70
N THR A 65 6.50 7.29 5.47
CA THR A 65 6.63 8.75 5.37
C THR A 65 7.11 9.11 3.97
N ASP A 66 6.31 9.91 3.27
CA ASP A 66 6.59 10.34 1.91
C ASP A 66 6.99 11.82 1.87
N ARG A 67 8.09 12.13 1.19
CA ARG A 67 8.59 13.51 1.04
C ARG A 67 9.01 13.81 -0.40
N PRO A 68 8.80 15.03 -0.89
CA PRO A 68 9.47 15.47 -2.11
C PRO A 68 11.00 15.47 -1.89
N GLU A 69 11.76 14.95 -2.85
CA GLU A 69 13.21 14.97 -2.88
C GLU A 69 13.71 15.86 -4.03
N GLY A 70 14.68 16.74 -3.74
CA GLY A 70 15.28 17.65 -4.71
C GLY A 70 14.73 19.09 -4.67
N ALA A 71 15.56 20.06 -5.05
CA ALA A 71 15.20 21.48 -5.06
C ALA A 71 14.12 21.76 -6.12
N GLY A 72 13.02 22.40 -5.70
CA GLY A 72 11.90 22.75 -6.60
C GLY A 72 10.90 21.61 -6.87
N SER A 73 11.03 20.47 -6.17
CA SER A 73 10.05 19.39 -6.25
C SER A 73 8.68 19.89 -5.77
N GLN A 74 7.69 19.91 -6.67
CA GLN A 74 6.33 20.35 -6.35
C GLN A 74 5.61 19.33 -5.47
N ALA A 75 4.48 19.72 -4.87
CA ALA A 75 3.60 18.83 -4.13
C ALA A 75 3.03 17.73 -5.06
N SER A 76 3.81 16.68 -5.25
CA SER A 76 3.46 15.52 -6.07
C SER A 76 2.29 14.76 -5.45
N LEU A 77 1.44 14.23 -6.32
CA LEU A 77 0.38 13.31 -5.94
C LEU A 77 0.96 11.90 -5.96
N VAL A 78 0.83 11.16 -4.86
CA VAL A 78 1.31 9.78 -4.73
C VAL A 78 0.15 8.86 -4.38
N SER A 79 0.21 7.61 -4.86
CA SER A 79 -0.68 6.53 -4.46
C SER A 79 0.13 5.46 -3.75
N LEU A 80 -0.20 5.21 -2.48
CA LEU A 80 0.34 4.10 -1.71
C LEU A 80 -0.64 2.93 -1.72
N PHE A 81 -0.11 1.73 -1.79
CA PHE A 81 -0.86 0.48 -1.84
C PHE A 81 -0.40 -0.40 -0.67
N PHE A 82 -1.32 -0.77 0.21
CA PHE A 82 -1.09 -1.71 1.30
C PHE A 82 -1.98 -2.91 1.06
N TYR A 83 -1.47 -4.13 1.19
CA TYR A 83 -2.26 -5.32 0.89
C TYR A 83 -2.08 -6.42 1.92
N VAL A 84 -3.09 -7.27 2.00
CA VAL A 84 -3.12 -8.52 2.75
C VAL A 84 -3.56 -9.61 1.78
N ALA A 85 -2.83 -10.72 1.74
CA ALA A 85 -3.14 -11.81 0.83
C ALA A 85 -3.04 -13.17 1.53
N THR A 86 -3.95 -14.07 1.17
CA THR A 86 -3.88 -15.49 1.55
C THR A 86 -3.34 -16.34 0.40
N ASP A 87 -2.78 -17.49 0.72
CA ASP A 87 -2.25 -18.45 -0.25
C ASP A 87 -2.65 -19.88 0.12
N GLY A 88 -3.90 -20.23 -0.20
CA GLY A 88 -4.43 -21.59 -0.02
C GLY A 88 -5.09 -21.88 1.33
N GLN A 89 -5.02 -20.96 2.29
CA GLN A 89 -5.51 -21.10 3.67
C GLN A 89 -5.96 -19.76 4.28
N GLY A 90 -6.67 -19.83 5.42
CA GLY A 90 -7.10 -18.64 6.14
C GLY A 90 -8.28 -17.91 5.51
N THR A 91 -8.74 -16.87 6.20
CA THR A 91 -9.86 -16.03 5.78
C THR A 91 -9.54 -14.57 6.00
N LEU A 92 -10.08 -13.70 5.15
CA LEU A 92 -9.95 -12.26 5.28
C LEU A 92 -11.34 -11.63 5.15
N GLN A 93 -11.64 -10.67 6.01
CA GLN A 93 -12.89 -9.91 6.00
C GLN A 93 -12.57 -8.41 5.99
N PRO A 94 -12.96 -7.68 4.92
CA PRO A 94 -12.73 -6.24 4.82
C PRO A 94 -13.74 -5.45 5.67
N HIS A 95 -13.25 -4.40 6.33
CA HIS A 95 -14.06 -3.41 7.04
C HIS A 95 -13.96 -2.08 6.31
N LEU A 96 -15.04 -1.68 5.62
CA LEU A 96 -15.07 -0.50 4.78
C LEU A 96 -15.72 0.70 5.49
N GLU A 97 -15.15 1.88 5.25
CA GLU A 97 -15.76 3.17 5.54
C GLU A 97 -16.10 3.89 4.23
N ASP A 98 -17.27 4.53 4.21
CA ASP A 98 -17.79 5.30 3.06
C ASP A 98 -17.77 4.52 1.72
N GLY A 99 -17.80 3.18 1.79
CA GLY A 99 -17.79 2.26 0.64
C GLY A 99 -16.50 2.21 -0.18
N THR A 100 -15.47 2.99 0.17
CA THR A 100 -14.24 3.14 -0.64
C THR A 100 -12.96 3.02 0.17
N ARG A 101 -13.00 3.32 1.46
CA ARG A 101 -11.84 3.23 2.35
C ARG A 101 -11.85 1.89 3.07
N LEU A 102 -10.91 1.02 2.74
CA LEU A 102 -10.60 -0.15 3.57
C LEU A 102 -9.95 0.33 4.88
N ALA A 103 -10.71 0.34 5.98
CA ALA A 103 -10.27 0.84 7.28
C ALA A 103 -9.52 -0.23 8.06
N ALA A 104 -9.99 -1.48 7.99
CA ALA A 104 -9.34 -2.62 8.61
C ALA A 104 -9.62 -3.92 7.83
N VAL A 105 -8.84 -4.94 8.11
CA VAL A 105 -9.05 -6.34 7.69
C VAL A 105 -8.96 -7.20 8.93
N THR A 106 -10.03 -7.92 9.26
CA THR A 106 -9.95 -9.01 10.23
C THR A 106 -9.71 -10.30 9.48
N GLY A 107 -8.86 -11.17 9.99
CA GLY A 107 -8.59 -12.45 9.35
C GLY A 107 -8.26 -13.53 10.34
N THR A 108 -8.18 -14.74 9.82
CA THR A 108 -7.76 -15.92 10.57
C THR A 108 -6.80 -16.75 9.75
N SER A 109 -5.83 -17.39 10.40
CA SER A 109 -4.97 -18.40 9.78
C SER A 109 -4.57 -19.47 10.79
N GLU A 110 -4.09 -20.61 10.30
CA GLU A 110 -3.66 -21.71 11.18
C GLU A 110 -2.48 -21.31 12.09
N GLU A 111 -1.59 -20.42 11.62
CA GLU A 111 -0.38 -20.02 12.35
C GLU A 111 -0.60 -18.79 13.25
N LEU A 112 -1.37 -17.82 12.78
CA LEU A 112 -1.57 -16.54 13.48
C LEU A 112 -2.80 -16.52 14.38
N GLY A 113 -3.69 -17.52 14.27
CA GLY A 113 -5.02 -17.42 14.87
C GLY A 113 -5.81 -16.27 14.26
N ASP A 114 -6.60 -15.60 15.10
CA ASP A 114 -7.36 -14.39 14.72
C ASP A 114 -6.44 -13.17 14.76
N PHE A 115 -6.52 -12.31 13.74
CA PHE A 115 -5.75 -11.07 13.67
C PHE A 115 -6.56 -9.92 13.07
N THR A 116 -6.12 -8.69 13.33
CA THR A 116 -6.65 -7.46 12.77
C THR A 116 -5.53 -6.60 12.19
N ILE A 117 -5.69 -6.17 10.95
CA ILE A 117 -4.84 -5.16 10.31
C ILE A 117 -5.64 -3.87 10.18
N THR A 118 -5.14 -2.76 10.71
CA THR A 118 -5.81 -1.46 10.64
C THR A 118 -4.99 -0.47 9.81
N PHE A 119 -5.63 0.15 8.82
CA PHE A 119 -5.02 1.19 7.97
C PHE A 119 -5.40 2.57 8.51
N LEU A 120 -4.49 3.28 9.18
CA LEU A 120 -4.79 4.58 9.78
C LEU A 120 -4.92 5.68 8.72
N ARG A 121 -5.68 6.73 9.05
CA ARG A 121 -5.83 7.88 8.15
C ARG A 121 -4.50 8.64 8.03
N PRO A 122 -4.11 9.07 6.82
CA PRO A 122 -2.87 9.82 6.65
C PRO A 122 -2.86 11.13 7.44
N THR A 123 -1.70 11.47 7.96
CA THR A 123 -1.43 12.72 8.66
C THR A 123 -0.39 13.54 7.92
N THR A 124 -0.27 14.81 8.30
CA THR A 124 0.93 15.58 7.95
C THR A 124 2.15 14.98 8.66
N GLU A 125 3.34 15.18 8.11
CA GLU A 125 4.57 14.61 8.69
C GLU A 125 4.86 15.12 10.12
N GLY A 126 4.61 16.42 10.36
CA GLY A 126 4.97 17.09 11.61
C GLY A 126 3.85 17.17 12.65
N GLY A 127 2.70 16.53 12.41
CA GLY A 127 1.53 16.66 13.28
C GLY A 127 0.53 15.52 13.15
N GLU A 128 -0.58 15.66 13.86
CA GLU A 128 -1.70 14.71 13.83
C GLU A 128 -2.83 15.18 12.91
N ASP A 129 -2.67 16.34 12.27
CA ASP A 129 -3.67 16.90 11.39
C ASP A 129 -3.98 15.94 10.23
N PRO A 130 -5.26 15.58 10.03
CA PRO A 130 -5.65 14.65 9.00
C PRO A 130 -5.41 15.25 7.63
N LYS A 131 -4.93 14.41 6.71
CA LYS A 131 -4.62 14.84 5.35
C LYS A 131 -5.74 14.45 4.39
N TYR A 132 -6.18 15.40 3.55
CA TYR A 132 -7.13 15.07 2.49
C TYR A 132 -6.53 13.99 1.59
N SER A 133 -7.28 12.90 1.45
CA SER A 133 -6.86 11.68 0.77
C SER A 133 -8.03 11.08 0.02
N SER A 134 -7.75 10.46 -1.12
CA SER A 134 -8.71 9.67 -1.89
C SER A 134 -8.42 8.20 -1.70
N TYR A 135 -9.43 7.42 -1.33
CA TYR A 135 -9.30 6.01 -0.99
C TYR A 135 -9.97 5.14 -2.03
N HIS A 136 -9.32 4.03 -2.35
CA HIS A 136 -9.87 2.95 -3.17
C HIS A 136 -9.47 1.63 -2.50
N TYR A 137 -10.21 0.57 -2.76
CA TYR A 137 -9.80 -0.76 -2.33
C TYR A 137 -10.03 -1.75 -3.45
N LEU A 138 -9.29 -2.85 -3.42
CA LEU A 138 -9.50 -3.98 -4.30
C LEU A 138 -9.75 -5.22 -3.45
N ASP A 139 -10.83 -5.92 -3.77
CA ASP A 139 -11.10 -7.28 -3.33
C ASP A 139 -11.01 -8.19 -4.56
N ALA A 140 -10.05 -9.10 -4.55
CA ALA A 140 -9.73 -9.95 -5.69
C ALA A 140 -9.29 -11.34 -5.21
N TRP A 141 -9.51 -12.35 -6.04
CA TRP A 141 -8.79 -13.61 -5.89
C TRP A 141 -7.36 -13.47 -6.45
N SER A 142 -6.45 -14.29 -5.94
CA SER A 142 -5.04 -14.32 -6.33
C SER A 142 -4.70 -15.63 -7.04
N PRO A 143 -4.09 -15.60 -8.24
CA PRO A 143 -3.52 -16.79 -8.88
C PRO A 143 -2.22 -17.29 -8.22
N GLY A 144 -1.77 -16.61 -7.17
CA GLY A 144 -0.52 -16.86 -6.47
C GLY A 144 0.21 -15.56 -6.15
N LEU A 145 0.97 -15.55 -5.04
CA LEU A 145 1.61 -14.33 -4.52
C LEU A 145 2.57 -13.65 -5.54
N HIS A 146 3.23 -14.45 -6.37
CA HIS A 146 4.12 -13.96 -7.43
C HIS A 146 3.40 -13.20 -8.57
N ARG A 147 2.06 -13.24 -8.62
CA ARG A 147 1.23 -12.59 -9.65
C ARG A 147 0.52 -11.34 -9.15
N LEU A 148 0.66 -10.96 -7.87
CA LEU A 148 -0.08 -9.85 -7.28
C LEU A 148 0.14 -8.52 -8.03
N THR A 149 1.36 -8.25 -8.50
CA THR A 149 1.66 -7.06 -9.32
C THR A 149 0.78 -7.00 -10.57
N ASP A 150 0.54 -8.15 -11.23
CA ASP A 150 -0.28 -8.23 -12.43
C ASP A 150 -1.76 -8.08 -12.11
N VAL A 151 -2.21 -8.68 -11.00
CA VAL A 151 -3.60 -8.51 -10.49
C VAL A 151 -3.88 -7.02 -10.28
N VAL A 152 -3.04 -6.33 -9.50
CA VAL A 152 -3.19 -4.91 -9.23
C VAL A 152 -3.13 -4.10 -10.51
N ARG A 153 -2.11 -4.31 -11.35
CA ARG A 153 -1.94 -3.59 -12.63
C ARG A 153 -3.16 -3.73 -13.54
N SER A 154 -3.73 -4.93 -13.65
CA SER A 154 -4.92 -5.19 -14.46
C SER A 154 -6.19 -4.54 -13.93
N SER A 155 -6.23 -4.22 -12.63
CA SER A 155 -7.36 -3.55 -11.98
C SER A 155 -7.31 -2.03 -12.04
N LEU A 156 -6.17 -1.43 -12.44
CA LEU A 156 -5.99 0.01 -12.44
C LEU A 156 -6.82 0.70 -13.53
N SER A 157 -7.43 1.83 -13.17
CA SER A 157 -8.20 2.70 -14.05
C SER A 157 -7.77 4.15 -13.88
N ASP A 158 -7.74 4.92 -14.97
CA ASP A 158 -7.36 6.33 -14.99
C ASP A 158 -8.57 7.29 -14.89
N ARG A 159 -9.78 6.74 -14.63
CA ARG A 159 -11.04 7.49 -14.58
C ARG A 159 -11.20 8.35 -13.33
N PHE A 160 -10.38 8.13 -12.31
CA PHE A 160 -10.50 8.78 -11.02
C PHE A 160 -9.84 10.16 -10.99
N VAL A 161 -10.40 11.04 -10.18
CA VAL A 161 -9.96 12.43 -10.04
C VAL A 161 -9.76 12.77 -8.58
N PHE A 162 -8.54 13.12 -8.20
CA PHE A 162 -8.20 13.67 -6.91
C PHE A 162 -8.66 15.13 -6.86
N ALA A 163 -9.53 15.48 -5.90
CA ALA A 163 -10.20 16.77 -5.85
C ALA A 163 -10.27 17.34 -4.42
N PRO A 164 -9.14 17.79 -3.86
CA PRO A 164 -9.11 18.39 -2.52
C PRO A 164 -9.95 19.67 -2.46
N PRO A 165 -10.62 19.97 -1.33
CA PRO A 165 -11.33 21.23 -1.14
C PRO A 165 -10.42 22.43 -1.40
N GLY A 166 -10.84 23.33 -2.29
CA GLY A 166 -10.08 24.54 -2.63
C GLY A 166 -8.76 24.32 -3.38
N GLY A 167 -8.43 23.09 -3.78
CA GLY A 167 -7.19 22.75 -4.47
C GLY A 167 -7.39 22.29 -5.92
N PRO A 168 -6.29 22.16 -6.68
CA PRO A 168 -6.35 21.74 -8.07
C PRO A 168 -6.77 20.27 -8.18
N ARG A 169 -7.65 20.00 -9.15
CA ARG A 169 -8.10 18.66 -9.52
C ARG A 169 -7.04 17.98 -10.39
N GLN A 170 -6.82 16.69 -10.19
CA GLN A 170 -5.82 15.93 -10.94
C GLN A 170 -6.29 14.49 -11.15
N ARG A 171 -6.19 13.97 -12.39
CA ARG A 171 -6.44 12.55 -12.67
C ARG A 171 -5.32 11.69 -12.11
N PHE A 172 -5.64 10.49 -11.67
CA PHE A 172 -4.67 9.51 -11.19
C PHE A 172 -5.16 8.09 -11.46
N LEU A 173 -4.23 7.12 -11.35
CA LEU A 173 -4.53 5.70 -11.47
C LEU A 173 -5.01 5.17 -10.13
N ALA A 174 -6.16 4.50 -10.09
CA ALA A 174 -6.63 3.80 -8.91
C ALA A 174 -7.16 2.41 -9.23
N VAL A 175 -7.10 1.51 -8.25
CA VAL A 175 -7.73 0.20 -8.35
C VAL A 175 -9.24 0.36 -8.50
N ASP A 176 -9.81 -0.45 -9.37
CA ASP A 176 -11.23 -0.43 -9.70
C ASP A 176 -11.83 -1.83 -9.52
N ALA A 177 -11.76 -2.67 -10.55
CA ALA A 177 -12.26 -4.03 -10.51
C ALA A 177 -11.27 -4.98 -11.16
N PHE A 178 -11.02 -6.11 -10.50
CA PHE A 178 -10.26 -7.21 -11.08
C PHE A 178 -11.19 -8.15 -11.86
N ARG A 179 -10.84 -8.45 -13.12
CA ARG A 179 -11.65 -9.29 -14.02
C ARG A 179 -11.00 -10.63 -14.36
N GLY A 180 -9.95 -11.01 -13.61
CA GLY A 180 -9.13 -12.19 -13.90
C GLY A 180 -7.91 -11.86 -14.78
N LEU A 181 -6.94 -12.78 -14.77
CA LEU A 181 -5.77 -12.74 -15.66
C LEU A 181 -5.91 -13.80 -16.76
N PRO A 182 -5.39 -13.55 -17.98
CA PRO A 182 -5.38 -14.55 -19.04
C PRO A 182 -4.71 -15.86 -18.60
N GLY A 183 -5.41 -16.99 -18.79
CA GLY A 183 -4.90 -18.32 -18.46
C GLY A 183 -4.84 -18.66 -16.96
N ALA A 184 -5.29 -17.75 -16.09
CA ALA A 184 -5.36 -18.00 -14.65
C ALA A 184 -6.72 -18.57 -14.25
N THR A 185 -6.70 -19.57 -13.39
CA THR A 185 -7.90 -20.17 -12.79
C THR A 185 -8.06 -19.62 -11.37
N GLU A 186 -9.28 -19.26 -11.00
CA GLU A 186 -9.59 -18.78 -9.67
C GLU A 186 -9.28 -19.85 -8.61
N ALA A 187 -8.53 -19.45 -7.59
CA ALA A 187 -8.19 -20.28 -6.44
C ALA A 187 -9.03 -19.81 -5.25
N PRO A 188 -10.07 -20.57 -4.82
CA PRO A 188 -11.06 -20.09 -3.84
C PRO A 188 -10.53 -19.80 -2.43
N ARG A 189 -9.25 -20.10 -2.15
CA ARG A 189 -8.61 -19.86 -0.85
C ARG A 189 -7.45 -18.87 -0.93
N SER A 190 -7.23 -18.26 -2.09
CA SER A 190 -6.18 -17.28 -2.31
C SER A 190 -6.83 -15.95 -2.65
N HIS A 191 -6.85 -15.04 -1.68
CA HIS A 191 -7.49 -13.74 -1.76
C HIS A 191 -6.46 -12.62 -1.62
N LEU A 192 -6.79 -11.46 -2.17
CA LEU A 192 -6.06 -10.21 -2.06
C LEU A 192 -7.05 -9.13 -1.65
N LEU A 193 -6.83 -8.55 -0.47
CA LEU A 193 -7.42 -7.29 -0.08
C LEU A 193 -6.35 -6.21 -0.16
N LEU A 194 -6.59 -5.18 -0.96
CA LEU A 194 -5.66 -4.05 -1.11
C LEU A 194 -6.35 -2.75 -0.73
N HIS A 195 -5.71 -1.98 0.14
CA HIS A 195 -6.02 -0.61 0.47
C HIS A 195 -5.15 0.32 -0.38
N GLN A 196 -5.76 1.17 -1.20
CA GLN A 196 -5.08 2.26 -1.89
C GLN A 196 -5.43 3.60 -1.23
N VAL A 197 -4.40 4.38 -0.90
CA VAL A 197 -4.56 5.76 -0.46
C VAL A 197 -3.76 6.69 -1.37
N THR A 198 -4.44 7.70 -1.91
CA THR A 198 -3.84 8.70 -2.80
C THR A 198 -3.90 10.08 -2.16
N LEU A 199 -2.76 10.76 -2.09
CA LEU A 199 -2.59 12.01 -1.35
C LEU A 199 -1.43 12.84 -1.89
N ARG A 200 -1.37 14.12 -1.51
CA ARG A 200 -0.22 14.99 -1.86
C ARG A 200 0.92 14.82 -0.88
N LEU A 201 2.15 15.10 -1.28
CA LEU A 201 3.29 15.14 -0.36
C LEU A 201 3.38 16.47 0.43
N PRO A 202 4.10 16.53 1.56
CA PRO A 202 4.62 15.40 2.35
C PRO A 202 3.51 14.75 3.19
N ALA A 203 3.63 13.48 3.53
CA ALA A 203 2.62 12.77 4.32
C ALA A 203 3.19 11.63 5.13
N ARG A 204 2.39 11.18 6.09
CA ARG A 204 2.66 10.01 6.91
C ARG A 204 1.43 9.10 6.94
N VAL A 205 1.62 7.81 6.70
CA VAL A 205 0.59 6.76 6.79
C VAL A 205 1.09 5.69 7.73
N GLU A 206 0.20 5.13 8.53
CA GLU A 206 0.52 4.10 9.51
C GLU A 206 -0.43 2.91 9.36
N VAL A 207 0.10 1.71 9.59
CA VAL A 207 -0.64 0.45 9.56
C VAL A 207 -0.30 -0.32 10.83
N THR A 208 -1.30 -0.87 11.50
CA THR A 208 -1.09 -1.73 12.67
C THR A 208 -1.53 -3.17 12.38
N PHE A 209 -0.88 -4.12 13.03
CA PHE A 209 -1.23 -5.54 13.08
C PHE A 209 -1.32 -5.93 14.55
N GLU A 210 -2.45 -6.54 14.92
CA GLU A 210 -2.80 -6.98 16.27
C GLU A 210 -3.46 -8.36 16.23
#